data_AF-A0A0K1EI73-F1
#
_entry.id   AF-A0A0K1EI73-F1
#
_cell.length_a   1.000
_cell.length_b   1.000
_cell.length_c   1.000
_cell.angle_alpha   90.00
_cell.angle_beta   90.00
_cell.angle_gamma   90.00
#
_symmetry.space_group_name_H-M   'P 1'
#
loop_
_entity.id
_entity.type
_entity.pdbx_description
1 polymer ?
#
loop_
_entity_poly.entity_id
_entity_poly.type
_entity_poly.pdbx_seq_one_letter_code
_entity_poly.pdbx_strand_id
1 'polypeptide(L)'
;MIPVRNSPETRVNRRVRELPPAPGEDNIAWLRRSGFTSGIVLLGGCDLVHFRLRVAQSHARQDLVPSYWSLVGILRRKGDDFSILSAPLDHPDASLVPRNNGVLEEPLARYANPERYPNIAAFTFPVRSSEIRRGIERVRGQRSATDLPDLIVQWLAFVWGAGRTPNPLLDQHGIPCAAFVTAAYGIAGLDLTPGLASTANCPEAIWQSARWWHPFYAAHLPLGDDMDAHGGDALEGDLGADDPAPLAGDGPPANGSLADSAPADDSPAEGDGPLDADTQAPRGAYGLRQRAAAVTWGIDT
;
A
#
# COMPACT_ATOMS: atom_id res chain seq x y z
N MET A 1 8.11 -9.70 20.04
CA MET A 1 7.12 -8.61 20.24
C MET A 1 7.71 -7.36 19.61
N ILE A 2 6.93 -6.62 18.81
CA ILE A 2 7.46 -5.41 18.15
C ILE A 2 7.67 -4.34 19.23
N PRO A 3 8.80 -3.61 19.25
CA PRO A 3 8.97 -2.48 20.15
C PRO A 3 7.98 -1.37 19.76
N VAL A 4 6.94 -1.19 20.57
CA VAL A 4 5.91 -0.14 20.36
C VAL A 4 6.01 0.86 21.52
N ARG A 5 6.18 2.14 21.18
CA ARG A 5 5.97 3.25 22.10
C ARG A 5 4.49 3.59 22.11
N ASN A 6 3.92 3.73 23.30
CA ASN A 6 2.55 4.21 23.44
C ASN A 6 2.52 5.73 23.32
N SER A 7 1.48 6.25 22.66
CA SER A 7 1.15 7.67 22.76
C SER A 7 0.80 8.00 24.21
N PRO A 8 1.18 9.19 24.74
CA PRO A 8 0.69 9.65 26.04
C PRO A 8 -0.83 9.98 26.01
N GLU A 9 -1.45 10.01 24.84
CA GLU A 9 -2.87 10.35 24.70
C GLU A 9 -3.82 9.27 25.19
N THR A 10 -4.85 9.70 25.90
CA THR A 10 -5.94 8.83 26.38
C THR A 10 -7.22 8.96 25.55
N ARG A 11 -7.24 9.85 24.56
CA ARG A 11 -8.40 10.13 23.70
C ARG A 11 -8.01 9.98 22.23
N VAL A 12 -8.93 9.41 21.46
CA VAL A 12 -8.80 9.33 20.00
C VAL A 12 -8.86 10.74 19.43
N ASN A 13 -8.08 10.97 18.37
CA ASN A 13 -8.15 12.16 17.54
C ASN A 13 -9.59 12.48 17.14
N ARG A 14 -10.08 13.63 17.59
CA ARG A 14 -11.46 14.10 17.33
C ARG A 14 -11.74 14.38 15.85
N ARG A 15 -10.69 14.53 15.03
CA ARG A 15 -10.81 14.70 13.58
C ARG A 15 -11.05 13.37 12.86
N VAL A 16 -10.92 12.23 13.55
CA VAL A 16 -11.31 10.93 13.02
C VAL A 16 -12.84 10.84 13.00
N ARG A 17 -13.39 10.66 11.81
CA ARG A 17 -14.83 10.50 11.58
C ARG A 17 -15.08 9.16 10.94
N GLU A 18 -15.97 8.37 11.54
CA GLU A 18 -16.51 7.19 10.87
C GLU A 18 -17.57 7.62 9.87
N LEU A 19 -17.44 7.16 8.64
CA LEU A 19 -18.35 7.48 7.55
C LEU A 19 -18.92 6.16 7.02
N PRO A 20 -20.04 5.65 7.56
CA PRO A 20 -20.57 4.38 7.11
C PRO A 20 -20.89 4.42 5.60
N PRO A 21 -20.73 3.29 4.88
CA PRO A 21 -21.08 3.21 3.48
C PRO A 21 -22.60 3.33 3.30
N ALA A 22 -23.01 4.00 2.24
CA ALA A 22 -24.40 4.01 1.80
C ALA A 22 -24.78 2.66 1.16
N PRO A 23 -26.08 2.30 1.10
CA PRO A 23 -26.52 1.07 0.44
C PRO A 23 -26.06 1.03 -1.02
N GLY A 24 -25.40 -0.06 -1.43
CA GLY A 24 -24.88 -0.24 -2.79
C GLY A 24 -23.66 0.64 -3.14
N GLU A 25 -23.11 1.37 -2.18
CA GLU A 25 -21.94 2.21 -2.38
C GLU A 25 -20.66 1.37 -2.50
N ASP A 26 -19.89 1.61 -3.56
CA ASP A 26 -18.55 1.05 -3.72
C ASP A 26 -17.48 1.94 -3.07
N ASN A 27 -16.23 1.48 -3.02
CA ASN A 27 -15.16 2.23 -2.37
C ASN A 27 -14.81 3.55 -3.08
N ILE A 28 -15.09 3.68 -4.38
CA ILE A 28 -14.81 4.90 -5.15
C ILE A 28 -15.88 5.96 -4.86
N ALA A 29 -17.14 5.56 -4.88
CA ALA A 29 -18.27 6.41 -4.50
C ALA A 29 -18.13 6.90 -3.06
N TRP A 30 -17.72 6.01 -2.14
CA TRP A 30 -17.42 6.37 -0.77
C TRP A 30 -16.32 7.45 -0.70
N LEU A 31 -15.22 7.25 -1.43
CA LEU A 31 -14.11 8.20 -1.43
C LEU A 31 -14.52 9.56 -2.02
N ARG A 32 -15.29 9.57 -3.11
CA ARG A 32 -15.86 10.82 -3.66
C ARG A 32 -16.70 11.57 -2.63
N ARG A 33 -17.60 10.85 -1.94
CA ARG A 33 -18.46 11.43 -0.90
C ARG A 33 -17.68 11.91 0.32
N SER A 34 -16.55 11.27 0.63
CA SER A 34 -15.67 11.69 1.73
C SER A 34 -14.97 13.04 1.49
N GLY A 35 -14.86 13.46 0.22
CA GLY A 35 -14.23 14.72 -0.18
C GLY A 35 -12.70 14.68 -0.28
N PHE A 36 -12.05 13.54 0.00
CA PHE A 36 -10.60 13.42 -0.16
C PHE A 36 -10.21 13.36 -1.63
N THR A 37 -9.23 14.19 -2.01
CA THR A 37 -8.65 14.24 -3.36
C THR A 37 -7.17 13.85 -3.38
N SER A 38 -6.52 13.85 -2.22
CA SER A 38 -5.13 13.47 -2.02
C SER A 38 -4.89 13.01 -0.58
N GLY A 39 -3.71 12.48 -0.30
CA GLY A 39 -3.29 12.07 1.04
C GLY A 39 -2.87 10.61 1.09
N ILE A 40 -3.21 9.93 2.18
CA ILE A 40 -3.00 8.51 2.39
C ILE A 40 -4.36 7.81 2.34
N VAL A 41 -4.41 6.67 1.66
CA VAL A 41 -5.55 5.75 1.68
C VAL A 41 -5.09 4.41 2.27
N LEU A 42 -5.89 3.85 3.17
CA LEU A 42 -5.77 2.50 3.71
C LEU A 42 -6.88 1.63 3.16
N LEU A 43 -6.54 0.39 2.82
CA LEU A 43 -7.47 -0.62 2.31
C LEU A 43 -7.27 -1.93 3.06
N GLY A 44 -8.37 -2.60 3.37
CA GLY A 44 -8.39 -3.92 4.00
C GLY A 44 -9.02 -4.95 3.08
N GLY A 45 -8.20 -5.77 2.41
CA GLY A 45 -8.66 -6.85 1.55
C GLY A 45 -8.99 -8.13 2.31
N CYS A 46 -9.75 -9.03 1.67
CA CYS A 46 -10.17 -10.30 2.28
C CYS A 46 -9.61 -11.55 1.60
N ASP A 47 -8.83 -11.45 0.53
CA ASP A 47 -8.15 -12.61 -0.04
C ASP A 47 -7.00 -13.12 0.85
N LEU A 48 -6.38 -14.22 0.45
CA LEU A 48 -5.36 -14.90 1.24
C LEU A 48 -4.16 -14.00 1.55
N VAL A 49 -3.71 -13.20 0.58
CA VAL A 49 -2.59 -12.27 0.75
C VAL A 49 -2.95 -11.23 1.80
N HIS A 50 -4.06 -10.52 1.61
CA HIS A 50 -4.49 -9.48 2.54
C HIS A 50 -4.83 -10.03 3.92
N PHE A 51 -5.41 -11.23 4.02
CA PHE A 51 -5.66 -11.89 5.29
C PHE A 51 -4.36 -12.15 6.07
N ARG A 52 -3.34 -12.74 5.44
CA ARG A 52 -2.06 -13.03 6.12
C ARG A 52 -1.35 -11.75 6.55
N LEU A 53 -1.40 -10.69 5.75
CA LEU A 53 -0.88 -9.38 6.14
C LEU A 53 -1.60 -8.80 7.36
N ARG A 54 -2.93 -8.92 7.43
CA ARG A 54 -3.71 -8.43 8.58
C ARG A 54 -3.40 -9.22 9.85
N VAL A 55 -3.25 -10.54 9.75
CA VAL A 55 -2.84 -11.40 10.87
C VAL A 55 -1.44 -11.06 11.35
N ALA A 56 -0.48 -10.86 10.44
CA ALA A 56 0.90 -10.50 10.77
C ALA A 56 1.00 -9.22 11.60
N GLN A 57 0.09 -8.27 11.36
CA GLN A 57 0.02 -6.98 12.06
C GLN A 57 -0.68 -7.03 13.43
N SER A 58 -1.24 -8.17 13.84
CA SER A 58 -1.88 -8.30 15.17
C SER A 58 -0.98 -7.88 16.32
N HIS A 59 0.34 -8.09 16.20
CA HIS A 59 1.34 -7.68 17.18
C HIS A 59 1.55 -6.16 17.29
N ALA A 60 1.04 -5.37 16.34
CA ALA A 60 1.01 -3.91 16.43
C ALA A 60 -0.21 -3.40 17.23
N ARG A 61 -1.10 -4.30 17.66
CA ARG A 61 -2.31 -4.00 18.42
C ARG A 61 -2.27 -4.59 19.82
N GLN A 62 -2.91 -3.92 20.75
CA GLN A 62 -2.99 -4.37 22.15
C GLN A 62 -3.94 -5.57 22.33
N ASP A 63 -4.95 -5.71 21.47
CA ASP A 63 -5.95 -6.77 21.51
C ASP A 63 -5.54 -8.03 20.72
N LEU A 64 -4.40 -8.00 20.03
CA LEU A 64 -3.87 -9.07 19.18
C LEU A 64 -4.85 -9.58 18.12
N VAL A 65 -5.92 -8.85 17.81
CA VAL A 65 -6.79 -9.19 16.68
C VAL A 65 -6.11 -8.80 15.37
N PRO A 66 -6.45 -9.44 14.24
CA PRO A 66 -5.94 -9.01 12.96
C PRO A 66 -6.21 -7.52 12.69
N SER A 67 -5.25 -6.85 12.07
CA SER A 67 -5.43 -5.47 11.59
C SER A 67 -6.64 -5.37 10.65
N TYR A 68 -7.27 -4.19 10.58
CA TYR A 68 -8.29 -3.93 9.56
C TYR A 68 -7.67 -3.64 8.19
N TRP A 69 -6.37 -3.33 8.14
CA TRP A 69 -5.67 -2.76 6.99
C TRP A 69 -4.57 -3.69 6.48
N SER A 70 -4.54 -3.90 5.18
CA SER A 70 -3.55 -4.75 4.51
C SER A 70 -2.74 -4.00 3.45
N LEU A 71 -3.24 -2.85 3.02
CA LEU A 71 -2.65 -2.02 1.99
C LEU A 71 -2.74 -0.56 2.41
N VAL A 72 -1.68 0.19 2.11
CA VAL A 72 -1.62 1.64 2.27
C VAL A 72 -1.01 2.24 1.02
N GLY A 73 -1.42 3.42 0.62
CA GLY A 73 -0.80 4.12 -0.49
C GLY A 73 -1.08 5.61 -0.47
N ILE A 74 -0.42 6.32 -1.36
CA ILE A 74 -0.60 7.75 -1.56
C ILE A 74 -1.71 7.95 -2.58
N LEU A 75 -2.79 8.60 -2.16
CA LEU A 75 -3.95 8.89 -2.99
C LEU A 75 -3.65 10.05 -3.92
N ARG A 76 -3.99 9.90 -5.20
CA ARG A 76 -4.01 10.99 -6.19
C ARG A 76 -5.36 11.02 -6.89
N ARG A 77 -5.75 12.20 -7.33
CA ARG A 77 -6.92 12.43 -8.18
C ARG A 77 -6.49 13.17 -9.44
N LYS A 78 -6.98 12.70 -10.60
CA LYS A 78 -6.86 13.37 -11.91
C LYS A 78 -8.27 13.41 -12.52
N GLY A 79 -8.84 14.60 -12.66
CA GLY A 79 -10.27 14.73 -12.96
C GLY A 79 -11.15 14.00 -11.94
N ASP A 80 -11.97 13.05 -12.40
CA ASP A 80 -12.86 12.23 -11.55
C ASP A 80 -12.30 10.85 -11.17
N ASP A 81 -11.11 10.54 -11.66
CA ASP A 81 -10.43 9.28 -11.42
C ASP A 81 -9.46 9.39 -10.24
N PHE A 82 -9.43 8.32 -9.45
CA PHE A 82 -8.49 8.16 -8.36
C PHE A 82 -7.45 7.11 -8.73
N SER A 83 -6.20 7.39 -8.40
CA SER A 83 -5.12 6.41 -8.41
C SER A 83 -4.50 6.30 -7.02
N ILE A 84 -3.89 5.14 -6.78
CA ILE A 84 -3.11 4.86 -5.58
C ILE A 84 -1.68 4.55 -6.01
N LEU A 85 -0.73 5.26 -5.40
CA LEU A 85 0.68 4.93 -5.51
C LEU A 85 1.06 4.07 -4.29
N SER A 86 1.53 2.85 -4.52
CA SER A 86 1.85 1.90 -3.45
C SER A 86 2.93 0.90 -3.87
N ALA A 87 3.36 0.03 -2.96
CA ALA A 87 4.17 -1.15 -3.24
C ALA A 87 3.37 -2.42 -2.84
N PRO A 88 2.37 -2.82 -3.63
CA PRO A 88 1.50 -3.97 -3.34
C PRO A 88 2.24 -5.31 -3.54
N LEU A 89 1.79 -6.35 -2.82
CA LEU A 89 2.32 -7.71 -2.94
C LEU A 89 1.56 -8.57 -3.94
N ASP A 90 0.33 -8.19 -4.28
CA ASP A 90 -0.59 -8.91 -5.18
C ASP A 90 -0.55 -8.39 -6.62
N HIS A 91 0.52 -7.70 -7.02
CA HIS A 91 0.64 -7.20 -8.38
C HIS A 91 1.04 -8.31 -9.36
N PRO A 92 0.34 -8.49 -10.50
CA PRO A 92 0.58 -9.59 -11.42
C PRO A 92 1.89 -9.48 -12.21
N ASP A 93 2.48 -8.29 -12.37
CA ASP A 93 3.68 -8.08 -13.19
C ASP A 93 4.92 -7.78 -12.34
N ALA A 94 5.68 -8.82 -12.02
CA ALA A 94 6.94 -8.70 -11.29
C ALA A 94 8.04 -7.95 -12.09
N SER A 95 7.91 -7.81 -13.41
CA SER A 95 8.91 -7.12 -14.25
C SER A 95 8.99 -5.61 -13.98
N LEU A 96 7.95 -5.05 -13.34
CA LEU A 96 7.92 -3.64 -12.96
C LEU A 96 8.68 -3.35 -11.66
N VAL A 97 8.99 -4.38 -10.86
CA VAL A 97 9.67 -4.21 -9.57
C VAL A 97 11.08 -3.61 -9.73
N PRO A 98 11.95 -4.08 -10.64
CA PRO A 98 13.26 -3.46 -10.85
C PRO A 98 13.20 -2.03 -11.40
N ARG A 99 12.16 -1.70 -12.20
CA ARG A 99 12.05 -0.40 -12.88
C ARG A 99 11.68 0.74 -11.95
N ASN A 100 10.79 0.48 -11.00
CA ASN A 100 10.22 1.49 -10.12
C ASN A 100 10.47 1.19 -8.64
N ASN A 101 11.46 0.35 -8.33
CA ASN A 101 11.73 -0.12 -6.98
C ASN A 101 10.47 -0.72 -6.31
N GLY A 102 9.64 -1.44 -7.08
CA GLY A 102 8.37 -2.01 -6.60
C GLY A 102 7.23 -1.02 -6.35
N VAL A 103 7.42 0.28 -6.60
CA VAL A 103 6.36 1.29 -6.48
C VAL A 103 5.54 1.34 -7.77
N LEU A 104 4.22 1.24 -7.64
CA LEU A 104 3.28 1.16 -8.74
C LEU A 104 2.14 2.15 -8.54
N GLU A 105 1.73 2.81 -9.62
CA GLU A 105 0.52 3.60 -9.68
C GLU A 105 -0.59 2.75 -10.30
N GLU A 106 -1.66 2.51 -9.56
CA GLU A 106 -2.81 1.75 -10.05
C GLU A 106 -4.10 2.58 -9.94
N PRO A 107 -5.05 2.42 -10.87
CA PRO A 107 -6.38 2.97 -10.69
C PRO A 107 -7.01 2.42 -9.41
N LEU A 108 -7.55 3.31 -8.57
CA LEU A 108 -8.21 2.91 -7.32
C LEU A 108 -9.43 2.02 -7.60
N ALA A 109 -9.98 2.07 -8.82
CA ALA A 109 -11.06 1.20 -9.29
C ALA A 109 -10.77 -0.30 -9.12
N ARG A 110 -9.49 -0.74 -9.12
CA ARG A 110 -9.09 -2.12 -8.77
C ARG A 110 -9.56 -2.55 -7.37
N TYR A 111 -9.76 -1.57 -6.49
CA TYR A 111 -10.16 -1.72 -5.10
C TYR A 111 -11.63 -1.33 -4.86
N ALA A 112 -12.43 -1.14 -5.91
CA ALA A 112 -13.81 -0.64 -5.80
C ALA A 112 -14.74 -1.60 -5.06
N ASN A 113 -14.60 -2.92 -5.27
CA ASN A 113 -15.54 -3.92 -4.73
C ASN A 113 -15.44 -4.05 -3.20
N PRO A 114 -16.47 -3.64 -2.43
CA PRO A 114 -16.48 -3.69 -0.97
C PRO A 114 -16.60 -5.12 -0.41
N GLU A 115 -16.92 -6.12 -1.23
CA GLU A 115 -16.86 -7.52 -0.81
C GLU A 115 -15.42 -8.03 -0.76
N ARG A 116 -14.57 -7.59 -1.72
CA ARG A 116 -13.13 -7.91 -1.74
C ARG A 116 -12.31 -7.03 -0.81
N TYR A 117 -12.70 -5.75 -0.70
CA TYR A 117 -12.03 -4.73 0.13
C TYR A 117 -13.03 -4.08 1.09
N PRO A 118 -13.45 -4.79 2.15
CA PRO A 118 -14.52 -4.32 3.06
C PRO A 118 -14.16 -3.13 3.94
N ASN A 119 -12.89 -2.77 4.05
CA ASN A 119 -12.44 -1.65 4.89
C ASN A 119 -11.69 -0.64 4.03
N ILE A 120 -12.02 0.64 4.17
CA ILE A 120 -11.31 1.77 3.56
C ILE A 120 -11.10 2.88 4.60
N ALA A 121 -9.98 3.58 4.54
CA ALA A 121 -9.83 4.85 5.25
C ALA A 121 -9.01 5.84 4.44
N ALA A 122 -9.27 7.14 4.61
CA ALA A 122 -8.53 8.20 3.94
C ALA A 122 -8.16 9.31 4.93
N PHE A 123 -6.94 9.83 4.83
CA PHE A 123 -6.48 10.92 5.67
C PHE A 123 -5.30 11.70 5.09
N THR A 124 -5.10 12.93 5.54
CA THR A 124 -4.09 13.85 5.01
C THR A 124 -3.20 14.41 6.10
N PHE A 125 -1.88 14.18 6.05
CA PHE A 125 -0.97 14.87 6.99
C PHE A 125 -0.59 16.27 6.51
N PRO A 126 -0.14 17.17 7.40
CA PRO A 126 0.21 18.54 7.05
C PRO A 126 1.59 18.63 6.38
N VAL A 127 1.73 18.00 5.21
CA VAL A 127 2.96 18.02 4.41
C VAL A 127 2.62 18.54 3.03
N ARG A 128 3.44 19.45 2.50
CA ARG A 128 3.24 20.01 1.16
C ARG A 128 3.34 18.89 0.11
N SER A 129 2.42 18.88 -0.85
CA SER A 129 2.36 17.87 -1.92
C SER A 129 3.65 17.77 -2.74
N SER A 130 4.36 18.88 -2.94
CA SER A 130 5.66 18.92 -3.64
C SER A 130 6.75 18.14 -2.90
N GLU A 131 6.77 18.21 -1.57
CA GLU A 131 7.74 17.52 -0.72
C GLU A 131 7.50 16.01 -0.74
N ILE A 132 6.22 15.60 -0.66
CA ILE A 132 5.83 14.19 -0.81
C ILE A 132 6.23 13.67 -2.19
N ARG A 133 6.01 14.44 -3.26
CA ARG A 133 6.42 14.06 -4.63
C ARG A 133 7.92 13.82 -4.73
N ARG A 134 8.75 14.67 -4.12
CA ARG A 134 10.20 14.46 -4.06
C ARG A 134 10.56 13.18 -3.31
N GLY A 135 9.87 12.90 -2.21
CA GLY A 135 10.03 11.64 -1.45
C GLY A 135 9.69 10.41 -2.27
N ILE A 136 8.57 10.45 -2.99
CA ILE A 136 8.14 9.41 -3.92
C ILE A 136 9.23 9.13 -4.96
N GLU A 137 9.66 10.15 -5.70
CA GLU A 137 10.62 9.96 -6.79
C GLU A 137 11.97 9.45 -6.28
N ARG A 138 12.37 9.88 -5.08
CA ARG A 138 13.58 9.37 -4.44
C ARG A 138 13.46 7.89 -4.10
N VAL A 139 12.35 7.42 -3.51
CA VAL A 139 12.16 5.99 -3.21
C VAL A 139 12.05 5.18 -4.50
N ARG A 140 11.38 5.69 -5.55
CA ARG A 140 11.28 5.02 -6.86
C ARG A 140 12.63 4.84 -7.55
N GLY A 141 13.46 5.88 -7.52
CA GLY A 141 14.74 5.89 -8.24
C GLY A 141 15.93 5.34 -7.45
N GLN A 142 15.84 5.20 -6.12
CA GLN A 142 16.98 4.86 -5.26
C GLN A 142 16.63 3.72 -4.29
N ARG A 143 17.08 2.49 -4.62
CA ARG A 143 17.01 1.33 -3.69
C ARG A 143 17.65 1.59 -2.33
N SER A 144 18.66 2.46 -2.27
CA SER A 144 19.33 2.84 -1.02
C SER A 144 18.46 3.67 -0.08
N ALA A 145 17.38 4.30 -0.58
CA ALA A 145 16.43 5.00 0.27
C ALA A 145 15.52 4.00 1.02
N THR A 146 15.00 3.00 0.32
CA THR A 146 14.26 1.86 0.88
C THR A 146 14.31 0.72 -0.12
N ASP A 147 14.82 -0.43 0.30
CA ASP A 147 14.95 -1.60 -0.58
C ASP A 147 13.63 -2.39 -0.63
N LEU A 148 12.67 -1.84 -1.37
CA LEU A 148 11.34 -2.43 -1.53
C LEU A 148 11.36 -3.81 -2.22
N PRO A 149 12.19 -4.08 -3.25
CA PRO A 149 12.31 -5.42 -3.83
C PRO A 149 12.72 -6.47 -2.81
N ASP A 150 13.67 -6.15 -1.92
CA ASP A 150 14.08 -7.06 -0.85
C ASP A 150 12.90 -7.34 0.11
N LEU A 151 12.20 -6.28 0.57
CA LEU A 151 11.00 -6.45 1.39
C LEU A 151 9.91 -7.25 0.68
N ILE A 152 9.68 -7.03 -0.62
CA ILE A 152 8.68 -7.76 -1.41
C ILE A 152 9.01 -9.26 -1.40
N VAL A 153 10.25 -9.66 -1.68
CA VAL A 153 10.65 -11.08 -1.69
C VAL A 153 10.46 -11.72 -0.32
N GLN A 154 10.88 -11.04 0.75
CA GLN A 154 10.71 -11.52 2.12
C GLN A 154 9.23 -11.73 2.48
N TRP A 155 8.39 -10.75 2.15
CA TRP A 155 6.96 -10.83 2.43
C TRP A 155 6.23 -11.86 1.55
N LEU A 156 6.61 -12.01 0.28
CA LEU A 156 6.06 -13.08 -0.57
C LEU A 156 6.35 -14.47 0.01
N ALA A 157 7.57 -14.71 0.52
CA ALA A 157 7.90 -15.98 1.18
C ALA A 157 6.98 -16.24 2.40
N PHE A 158 6.74 -15.23 3.23
CA PHE A 158 5.81 -15.33 4.36
C PHE A 158 4.36 -15.58 3.92
N VAL A 159 3.87 -14.82 2.94
CA VAL A 159 2.47 -14.87 2.50
C VAL A 159 2.14 -16.15 1.74
N TRP A 160 3.09 -16.69 0.97
CA TRP A 160 2.95 -18.01 0.35
C TRP A 160 3.21 -19.17 1.32
N GLY A 161 3.74 -18.89 2.52
CA GLY A 161 4.10 -19.92 3.49
C GLY A 161 5.27 -20.78 3.04
N ALA A 162 6.10 -20.28 2.12
CA ALA A 162 7.30 -20.96 1.67
C ALA A 162 8.24 -21.18 2.85
N GLY A 163 8.75 -22.41 3.02
CA GLY A 163 9.78 -22.72 4.02
C GLY A 163 9.40 -22.45 5.48
N ARG A 164 8.11 -22.31 5.82
CA ARG A 164 7.64 -21.90 7.17
C ARG A 164 8.23 -20.56 7.63
N THR A 165 8.48 -19.63 6.69
CA THR A 165 9.02 -18.30 6.97
C THR A 165 8.23 -17.62 8.11
N PRO A 166 8.93 -17.10 9.15
CA PRO A 166 8.28 -16.40 10.26
C PRO A 166 7.68 -15.07 9.80
N ASN A 167 6.90 -14.43 10.67
CA ASN A 167 6.32 -13.11 10.39
C ASN A 167 7.43 -12.04 10.26
N PRO A 168 7.68 -11.47 9.06
CA PRO A 168 8.80 -10.55 8.83
C PRO A 168 8.69 -9.28 9.69
N LEU A 169 7.48 -8.88 10.07
CA LEU A 169 7.23 -7.71 10.91
C LEU A 169 7.86 -7.86 12.30
N LEU A 170 7.94 -9.08 12.83
CA LEU A 170 8.60 -9.35 14.12
C LEU A 170 10.10 -9.12 14.04
N ASP A 171 10.69 -9.37 12.88
CA ASP A 171 12.11 -9.19 12.57
C ASP A 171 12.41 -7.77 12.04
N GLN A 172 11.50 -6.82 12.27
CA GLN A 172 11.64 -5.41 11.89
C GLN A 172 11.66 -5.14 10.39
N HIS A 173 11.10 -6.04 9.58
CA HIS A 173 10.88 -5.83 8.16
C HIS A 173 9.45 -5.33 7.92
N GLY A 174 9.31 -4.05 7.60
CA GLY A 174 8.02 -3.42 7.32
C GLY A 174 7.33 -4.01 6.08
N ILE A 175 6.01 -3.92 6.04
CA ILE A 175 5.22 -4.30 4.87
C ILE A 175 5.56 -3.33 3.73
N PRO A 176 5.83 -3.78 2.49
CA PRO A 176 6.41 -2.92 1.45
C PRO A 176 5.62 -1.64 1.20
N CYS A 177 4.29 -1.73 1.11
CA CYS A 177 3.44 -0.57 0.92
C CYS A 177 3.56 0.47 2.05
N ALA A 178 3.67 0.03 3.31
CA ALA A 178 3.84 0.93 4.46
C ALA A 178 5.27 1.46 4.58
N ALA A 179 6.28 0.64 4.27
CA ALA A 179 7.66 1.08 4.19
C ALA A 179 7.82 2.18 3.13
N PHE A 180 7.22 2.00 1.94
CA PHE A 180 7.17 3.01 0.89
C PHE A 180 6.55 4.33 1.37
N VAL A 181 5.32 4.28 1.89
CA VAL A 181 4.61 5.50 2.33
C VAL A 181 5.36 6.21 3.46
N THR A 182 5.89 5.45 4.42
CA THR A 182 6.67 6.02 5.53
C THR A 182 7.97 6.66 5.05
N ALA A 183 8.69 6.02 4.12
CA ALA A 183 9.92 6.58 3.56
C ALA A 183 9.66 7.86 2.76
N ALA A 184 8.61 7.88 1.93
CA ALA A 184 8.23 9.04 1.14
C ALA A 184 7.90 10.25 2.02
N TYR A 185 7.11 10.06 3.09
CA TYR A 185 6.80 11.12 4.05
C TYR A 185 8.00 11.48 4.95
N GLY A 186 8.84 10.52 5.30
CA GLY A 186 10.07 10.75 6.07
C GLY A 186 11.06 11.65 5.33
N ILE A 187 11.22 11.45 4.01
CA ILE A 187 12.02 12.33 3.14
C ILE A 187 11.40 13.74 3.03
N ALA A 188 10.08 13.83 3.17
CA ALA A 188 9.35 15.10 3.26
C ALA A 188 9.38 15.72 4.67
N GLY A 189 10.15 15.14 5.60
CA GLY A 189 10.36 15.65 6.96
C GLY A 189 9.31 15.24 7.99
N LEU A 190 8.43 14.28 7.67
CA LEU A 190 7.39 13.82 8.59
C LEU A 190 7.55 12.33 8.95
N ASP A 191 7.63 12.04 10.24
CA ASP A 191 7.53 10.69 10.77
C ASP A 191 6.06 10.24 10.89
N LEU A 192 5.65 9.26 10.08
CA LEU A 192 4.29 8.71 10.09
C LEU A 192 4.03 7.71 11.21
N THR A 193 5.08 7.15 11.82
CA THR A 193 4.97 6.07 12.80
C THR A 193 5.86 6.34 14.02
N PRO A 194 5.72 7.50 14.70
CA PRO A 194 6.57 7.87 15.85
C PRO A 194 6.46 6.88 17.02
N GLY A 195 5.39 6.08 17.05
CA GLY A 195 5.15 5.03 18.03
C GLY A 195 5.84 3.69 17.73
N LEU A 196 6.55 3.53 16.61
CA LEU A 196 7.12 2.25 16.19
C LEU A 196 8.63 2.35 15.97
N ALA A 197 9.33 1.22 16.08
CA ALA A 197 10.68 1.12 15.55
C ALA A 197 10.70 1.46 14.05
N SER A 198 11.69 2.23 13.61
CA SER A 198 11.72 2.93 12.32
C SER A 198 11.59 2.03 11.08
N THR A 199 11.84 0.72 11.21
CA THR A 199 11.83 -0.22 10.09
C THR A 199 10.63 -1.17 10.08
N ALA A 200 9.90 -1.36 11.19
CA ALA A 200 8.77 -2.28 11.29
C ALA A 200 7.45 -1.71 10.73
N ASN A 201 7.51 -0.87 9.71
CA ASN A 201 6.35 -0.10 9.22
C ASN A 201 5.22 -1.01 8.73
N CYS A 202 3.99 -0.75 9.16
CA CYS A 202 2.81 -1.47 8.70
C CYS A 202 1.58 -0.55 8.61
N PRO A 203 0.58 -0.89 7.76
CA PRO A 203 -0.66 -0.12 7.63
C PRO A 203 -1.37 0.14 8.98
N GLU A 204 -1.40 -0.84 9.88
CA GLU A 204 -1.97 -0.67 11.22
C GLU A 204 -1.23 0.38 12.03
N ALA A 205 0.10 0.41 12.00
CA ALA A 205 0.87 1.41 12.73
C ALA A 205 0.57 2.84 12.24
N ILE A 206 0.48 3.04 10.92
CA ILE A 206 0.09 4.33 10.33
C ILE A 206 -1.32 4.73 10.80
N TRP A 207 -2.26 3.79 10.84
CA TRP A 207 -3.60 4.04 11.37
C TRP A 207 -3.60 4.42 12.86
N GLN A 208 -2.86 3.69 13.69
CA GLN A 208 -2.73 3.98 15.12
C GLN A 208 -2.07 5.34 15.35
N SER A 209 -1.08 5.72 14.54
CA SER A 209 -0.50 7.07 14.54
C SER A 209 -1.56 8.13 14.25
N ALA A 210 -2.35 7.96 13.20
CA ALA A 210 -3.40 8.93 12.86
C ALA A 210 -4.45 9.10 13.97
N ARG A 211 -4.73 8.03 14.72
CA ARG A 211 -5.70 8.04 15.82
C ARG A 211 -5.17 8.61 17.12
N TRP A 212 -3.92 8.32 17.48
CA TRP A 212 -3.43 8.55 18.86
C TRP A 212 -2.25 9.50 18.94
N TRP A 213 -1.53 9.73 17.84
CA TRP A 213 -0.36 10.62 17.82
C TRP A 213 -0.71 12.01 17.28
N HIS A 214 -1.98 12.40 17.39
CA HIS A 214 -2.44 13.70 16.93
C HIS A 214 -1.79 14.93 17.53
N PRO A 215 -1.37 14.95 18.81
CA PRO A 215 -0.64 16.09 19.35
C PRO A 215 0.77 16.21 18.75
N PHE A 216 1.42 15.08 18.46
CA PHE A 216 2.73 15.06 17.79
C PHE A 216 2.63 15.76 16.45
N TYR A 217 1.62 15.42 15.64
CA TYR A 217 1.41 16.07 14.34
C TYR A 217 1.01 17.55 14.46
N ALA A 218 0.21 17.89 15.47
CA ALA A 218 -0.16 19.29 15.70
C ALA A 218 1.05 20.17 16.06
N ALA A 219 2.03 19.62 16.79
CA ALA A 219 3.27 20.33 17.12
C ALA A 219 4.22 20.51 15.93
N HIS A 220 4.06 19.71 14.87
CA HIS A 220 4.85 19.80 13.63
C HIS A 220 4.13 20.61 12.53
N LEU A 221 2.93 21.14 12.81
CA LEU A 221 2.32 22.14 11.94
C LEU A 221 3.19 23.39 11.97
N PRO A 222 3.58 23.97 10.81
CA PRO A 222 4.23 25.26 10.80
C PRO A 222 3.32 26.27 11.50
N LEU A 223 3.83 26.89 12.58
CA LEU A 223 3.23 28.08 13.17
C LEU A 223 3.11 29.12 12.06
N GLY A 224 1.91 29.64 11.85
CA GLY A 224 1.62 30.55 10.74
C GLY A 224 2.60 31.72 10.72
N ASP A 225 3.27 31.86 9.58
CA ASP A 225 3.64 33.14 8.96
C ASP A 225 4.07 32.80 7.50
N ASP A 226 3.53 33.57 6.57
CA ASP A 226 3.81 33.58 5.13
C ASP A 226 3.53 32.29 4.32
N MET A 227 2.27 32.06 3.94
CA MET A 227 2.00 31.33 2.69
C MET A 227 0.93 32.03 1.87
N ASP A 228 1.43 32.76 0.87
CA ASP A 228 0.66 33.34 -0.23
C ASP A 228 -0.25 32.32 -0.92
N ALA A 229 -1.36 32.88 -1.38
CA ALA A 229 -2.50 32.25 -2.00
C ALA A 229 -2.20 31.50 -3.31
N HIS A 230 -1.65 30.28 -3.25
CA HIS A 230 -1.60 29.35 -4.39
C HIS A 230 -1.90 27.89 -3.99
N GLY A 231 -2.86 27.68 -3.09
CA GLY A 231 -3.35 26.35 -2.67
C GLY A 231 -4.39 25.76 -3.63
N GLY A 232 -4.03 25.60 -4.89
CA GLY A 232 -4.91 25.10 -5.93
C GLY A 232 -4.13 24.45 -7.06
N ASP A 233 -3.24 23.52 -6.74
CA ASP A 233 -2.61 22.68 -7.75
C ASP A 233 -2.86 21.21 -7.40
N ALA A 234 -3.88 20.66 -8.05
CA ALA A 234 -4.05 19.22 -8.16
C ALA A 234 -2.74 18.63 -8.71
N LEU A 235 -2.44 17.38 -8.36
CA LEU A 235 -1.29 16.66 -8.89
C LEU A 235 -1.49 16.29 -10.38
N GLU A 236 -1.93 17.23 -11.23
CA GLU A 236 -2.02 17.11 -12.67
C GLU A 236 -0.65 17.42 -13.27
N GLY A 237 0.09 16.36 -13.53
CA GLY A 237 1.33 16.39 -14.31
C GLY A 237 1.36 15.14 -15.15
N ASP A 238 1.17 15.32 -16.45
CA ASP A 238 1.23 14.33 -17.51
C ASP A 238 2.64 13.73 -17.54
N LEU A 239 2.75 12.41 -17.35
CA LEU A 239 3.98 11.69 -17.65
C LEU A 239 4.01 11.50 -19.16
N GLY A 240 4.66 12.43 -19.85
CA GLY A 240 4.96 12.32 -21.27
C GLY A 240 5.63 10.98 -21.57
N ALA A 241 5.10 10.31 -22.59
CA ALA A 241 5.73 9.15 -23.20
C ALA A 241 7.03 9.60 -23.88
N ASP A 242 8.16 9.38 -23.21
CA ASP A 242 9.47 9.45 -23.86
C ASP A 242 9.74 8.11 -24.54
N ASP A 243 9.54 8.09 -25.86
CA ASP A 243 10.09 7.09 -26.78
C ASP A 243 11.62 7.02 -26.63
N PRO A 244 12.22 5.86 -26.34
CA PRO A 244 13.66 5.71 -26.47
C PRO A 244 14.03 5.56 -27.95
N ALA A 245 14.75 6.55 -28.47
CA ALA A 245 15.41 6.51 -29.77
C ALA A 245 16.31 5.26 -29.94
N PRO A 246 16.47 4.75 -31.18
CA PRO A 246 17.15 3.47 -31.41
C PRO A 246 18.67 3.63 -31.33
N LEU A 247 19.31 2.80 -30.50
CA LEU A 247 20.76 2.63 -30.52
C LEU A 247 21.13 1.66 -31.66
N ALA A 248 21.77 2.21 -32.69
CA ALA A 248 22.52 1.47 -33.69
C ALA A 248 23.86 1.00 -33.10
N GLY A 249 24.33 -0.19 -33.49
CA GLY A 249 25.73 -0.56 -33.38
C GLY A 249 26.03 -2.04 -33.11
N ASP A 250 26.39 -2.74 -34.20
CA ASP A 250 27.43 -3.78 -34.29
C ASP A 250 27.21 -5.18 -33.65
N GLY A 251 26.83 -6.12 -34.52
CA GLY A 251 27.08 -7.56 -34.32
C GLY A 251 28.52 -7.96 -34.66
N PRO A 252 28.98 -9.14 -34.19
CA PRO A 252 29.27 -10.25 -35.13
C PRO A 252 29.11 -11.65 -34.46
N PRO A 253 29.54 -12.75 -35.10
CA PRO A 253 28.90 -13.43 -36.22
C PRO A 253 28.33 -14.81 -35.82
N ALA A 254 27.57 -15.37 -36.75
CA ALA A 254 26.94 -16.69 -36.69
C ALA A 254 27.91 -17.85 -36.42
N ASN A 255 27.44 -18.85 -35.67
CA ASN A 255 27.98 -20.20 -35.72
C ASN A 255 26.87 -21.25 -35.64
N GLY A 256 26.81 -22.07 -36.69
CA GLY A 256 26.80 -23.53 -36.59
C GLY A 256 25.52 -24.22 -36.11
N SER A 257 24.68 -24.57 -37.09
CA SER A 257 23.75 -25.71 -37.08
C SER A 257 24.33 -26.96 -36.41
N LEU A 258 23.51 -27.67 -35.62
CA LEU A 258 23.43 -29.13 -35.62
C LEU A 258 22.02 -29.57 -35.21
N ALA A 259 21.43 -30.43 -36.04
CA ALA A 259 20.12 -31.03 -35.91
C ALA A 259 20.15 -32.35 -35.11
N ASP A 260 18.94 -32.83 -34.83
CA ASP A 260 18.54 -34.19 -34.46
C ASP A 260 18.92 -34.74 -33.07
N SER A 261 17.91 -34.97 -32.23
CA SER A 261 17.27 -36.30 -32.12
C SER A 261 16.21 -36.29 -31.00
N ALA A 262 14.99 -36.71 -31.34
CA ALA A 262 13.98 -37.17 -30.37
C ALA A 262 14.39 -38.53 -29.77
N PRO A 263 13.73 -38.99 -28.70
CA PRO A 263 12.62 -39.92 -28.96
C PRO A 263 11.36 -39.68 -28.11
N ALA A 264 10.27 -40.22 -28.62
CA ALA A 264 8.95 -40.35 -28.03
C ALA A 264 8.87 -41.55 -27.07
N ASP A 265 8.02 -41.43 -26.05
CA ASP A 265 7.18 -42.46 -25.39
C ASP A 265 6.74 -41.91 -24.02
N ASP A 266 5.59 -42.20 -23.43
CA ASP A 266 4.34 -42.86 -23.79
C ASP A 266 3.37 -42.44 -22.64
N SER A 267 2.09 -42.23 -22.93
CA SER A 267 1.11 -41.83 -21.89
C SER A 267 0.71 -43.03 -21.01
N PRO A 268 0.01 -42.81 -19.88
CA PRO A 268 -1.44 -42.84 -20.00
C PRO A 268 -2.19 -41.81 -19.15
N ALA A 269 -3.42 -41.60 -19.61
CA ALA A 269 -4.42 -40.68 -19.11
C ALA A 269 -5.05 -41.08 -17.76
N GLU A 270 -5.26 -40.08 -16.91
CA GLU A 270 -6.30 -39.98 -15.89
C GLU A 270 -6.69 -38.49 -15.89
N GLY A 271 -7.93 -38.02 -15.95
CA GLY A 271 -9.26 -38.58 -15.79
C GLY A 271 -10.11 -37.36 -15.45
N ASP A 272 -10.77 -36.78 -16.45
CA ASP A 272 -11.66 -35.62 -16.28
C ASP A 272 -12.89 -36.03 -15.48
N GLY A 273 -13.01 -35.50 -14.26
CA GLY A 273 -14.23 -35.49 -13.46
C GLY A 273 -14.67 -34.03 -13.25
N PRO A 274 -15.95 -33.69 -13.43
CA PRO A 274 -16.44 -32.32 -13.30
C PRO A 274 -16.30 -31.85 -11.84
N LEU A 275 -15.56 -30.76 -11.63
CA LEU A 275 -15.52 -30.08 -10.34
C LEU A 275 -16.89 -29.42 -10.11
N ASP A 276 -17.66 -30.00 -9.20
CA ASP A 276 -18.93 -29.46 -8.72
C ASP A 276 -18.77 -28.00 -8.28
N ALA A 277 -19.48 -27.14 -9.00
CA ALA A 277 -19.66 -25.73 -8.71
C ALA A 277 -20.62 -25.56 -7.52
N ASP A 278 -20.22 -25.95 -6.31
CA ASP A 278 -20.92 -25.51 -5.09
C ASP A 278 -20.07 -25.58 -3.80
N THR A 279 -18.76 -25.37 -3.90
CA THR A 279 -17.93 -25.19 -2.69
C THR A 279 -17.88 -23.71 -2.33
N GLN A 280 -18.99 -23.21 -1.80
CA GLN A 280 -19.05 -21.91 -1.16
C GLN A 280 -18.02 -21.90 -0.02
N ALA A 281 -16.92 -21.15 -0.19
CA ALA A 281 -15.90 -21.00 0.83
C ALA A 281 -16.59 -20.62 2.15
N PRO A 282 -16.27 -21.30 3.28
CA PRO A 282 -16.94 -21.05 4.54
C PRO A 282 -16.80 -19.57 4.90
N ARG A 283 -17.94 -18.90 5.11
CA ARG A 283 -18.04 -17.54 5.67
C ARG A 283 -17.48 -17.55 7.09
N GLY A 284 -16.15 -17.58 7.21
CA GLY A 284 -15.44 -17.81 8.45
C GLY A 284 -15.37 -16.56 9.34
N ALA A 285 -16.14 -16.59 10.43
CA ALA A 285 -15.83 -16.26 11.84
C ALA A 285 -15.00 -15.01 12.26
N TYR A 286 -14.41 -14.23 11.37
CA TYR A 286 -13.69 -12.99 11.71
C TYR A 286 -14.45 -11.79 11.14
N GLY A 287 -15.61 -11.50 11.72
CA GLY A 287 -16.46 -10.35 11.39
C GLY A 287 -15.88 -9.01 11.84
N LEU A 288 -14.62 -8.73 11.52
CA LEU A 288 -13.98 -7.43 11.75
C LEU A 288 -14.40 -6.49 10.60
N ARG A 289 -15.53 -5.78 10.78
CA ARG A 289 -16.00 -4.75 9.84
C ARG A 289 -15.77 -3.36 10.44
N GLN A 290 -14.67 -2.71 10.10
CA GLN A 290 -14.52 -1.25 10.23
C GLN A 290 -14.65 -0.67 8.83
N ARG A 291 -15.88 -0.34 8.42
CA ARG A 291 -16.20 -0.16 7.01
C ARG A 291 -15.70 1.14 6.39
N ALA A 292 -15.50 2.20 7.17
CA ALA A 292 -14.93 3.42 6.62
C ALA A 292 -14.58 4.47 7.68
N ALA A 293 -13.39 5.05 7.58
CA ALA A 293 -12.97 6.16 8.43
C ALA A 293 -12.21 7.24 7.67
N ALA A 294 -12.41 8.48 8.08
CA ALA A 294 -11.83 9.67 7.46
C ALA A 294 -11.13 10.51 8.53
N VAL A 295 -9.93 11.03 8.25
CA VAL A 295 -9.23 11.96 9.15
C VAL A 295 -8.61 13.10 8.36
N THR A 296 -9.03 14.34 8.59
CA THR A 296 -8.36 15.49 7.96
C THR A 296 -7.51 16.21 9.00
N TRP A 297 -6.29 16.55 8.64
CA TRP A 297 -5.46 17.42 9.47
C TRP A 297 -5.44 18.79 8.80
N GLY A 298 -6.27 19.71 9.28
CA GLY A 298 -6.26 21.10 8.81
C GLY A 298 -5.17 21.91 9.51
N ILE A 299 -4.45 22.72 8.73
CA ILE A 299 -4.34 24.15 9.03
C ILE A 299 -5.70 24.70 8.57
N ASP A 300 -6.45 25.35 9.45
CA ASP A 300 -7.67 26.04 9.03
C ASP A 300 -7.27 27.05 7.95
N THR A 301 -7.75 26.83 6.72
CA THR A 301 -7.68 27.81 5.63
C THR A 301 -8.78 28.83 5.80
#